data_AF-A0A971I345-F1
#
_entry.id   AF-A0A971I345-F1
#
_cell.length_a   1.000
_cell.length_b   1.000
_cell.length_c   1.000
_cell.angle_alpha   90.00
_cell.angle_beta   90.00
_cell.angle_gamma   90.00
#
_symmetry.space_group_name_H-M   'P 1'
#
loop_
_entity.id
_entity.type
_entity.pdbx_description
1 polymer ?
#
loop_
_entity_poly.entity_id
_entity_poly.type
_entity_poly.pdbx_seq_one_letter_code
_entity_poly.pdbx_strand_id
1 'polypeptide(L)'
;MREKDMVNDVLSMLKNSITTYANVITEAENPQFRQTVQQLRNNCETFQYDLFNVAKQKGYYQPAKPVNPADIQDIRSQFMG
;
A
#
# COMPACT_ATOMS: atom_id res chain seq x y z
N MET A 1 0.58 -9.66 -22.90
CA MET A 1 0.49 -9.30 -21.46
C MET A 1 -0.65 -10.12 -20.87
N ARG A 2 -0.43 -10.92 -19.81
CA ARG A 2 -1.54 -11.67 -19.19
C ARG A 2 -2.24 -10.77 -18.17
N GLU A 3 -3.51 -11.03 -17.89
CA GLU A 3 -4.30 -10.26 -16.92
C GLU A 3 -3.59 -10.15 -15.56
N LYS A 4 -2.97 -11.25 -15.09
CA LYS A 4 -2.16 -11.27 -13.86
C LYS A 4 -1.00 -10.27 -13.90
N ASP A 5 -0.30 -10.19 -15.03
CA ASP A 5 0.85 -9.29 -15.16
C ASP A 5 0.36 -7.84 -15.13
N MET A 6 -0.72 -7.53 -15.87
CA MET A 6 -1.36 -6.20 -15.87
C MET A 6 -1.82 -5.77 -14.47
N VAL A 7 -2.46 -6.66 -13.72
CA VAL A 7 -2.93 -6.38 -12.35
C VAL A 7 -1.76 -6.09 -11.42
N ASN A 8 -0.67 -6.86 -11.52
CA ASN A 8 0.53 -6.63 -10.71
C ASN A 8 1.26 -5.33 -11.09
N ASP A 9 1.28 -4.97 -12.38
CA ASP A 9 1.85 -3.70 -12.84
C ASP A 9 1.05 -2.52 -12.28
N VAL A 10 -0.28 -2.55 -12.37
CA VAL A 10 -1.14 -1.50 -11.80
C VAL A 10 -0.98 -1.41 -10.28
N LEU A 11 -0.96 -2.54 -9.56
CA LEU A 11 -0.70 -2.56 -8.12
C LEU A 11 0.65 -1.92 -7.76
N SER A 12 1.68 -2.13 -8.59
CA SER A 12 3.01 -1.55 -8.39
C SER A 12 3.03 -0.05 -8.68
N MET A 13 2.35 0.37 -9.76
CA MET A 13 2.18 1.79 -10.09
C MET A 13 1.45 2.55 -8.97
N LEU A 14 0.37 1.99 -8.43
CA LEU A 14 -0.37 2.61 -7.33
C LEU A 14 0.49 2.82 -6.09
N LYS A 15 1.32 1.83 -5.72
CA LYS A 15 2.26 1.95 -4.59
C LYS A 15 3.25 3.11 -4.80
N ASN A 16 3.79 3.25 -6.01
CA ASN A 16 4.70 4.35 -6.35
C ASN A 16 3.98 5.71 -6.30
N SER A 17 2.76 5.81 -6.82
CA SER A 17 1.96 7.03 -6.76
C SER A 17 1.63 7.44 -5.33
N ILE A 18 1.22 6.48 -4.48
CA ILE A 18 0.95 6.74 -3.05
C ILE A 18 2.19 7.28 -2.34
N THR A 19 3.35 6.68 -2.58
CA THR A 19 4.64 7.14 -2.01
C THR A 19 4.98 8.56 -2.49
N THR A 20 4.77 8.83 -3.79
CA THR A 20 5.01 10.14 -4.38
C THR A 20 4.10 11.20 -3.74
N TYR A 21 2.82 10.91 -3.59
CA TYR A 21 1.89 11.84 -2.94
C TYR A 21 2.24 12.08 -1.49
N ALA A 22 2.70 11.07 -0.75
CA ALA A 22 3.16 11.25 0.62
C ALA A 22 4.30 12.29 0.70
N ASN A 23 5.31 12.19 -0.18
CA ASN A 23 6.40 13.17 -0.25
C ASN A 23 5.88 14.57 -0.60
N VAL A 24 5.04 14.69 -1.62
CA VAL A 24 4.44 15.98 -2.03
C VAL A 24 3.65 16.61 -0.88
N ILE A 25 2.88 15.83 -0.12
CA ILE A 25 2.12 16.33 1.04
C ILE A 25 3.04 16.92 2.11
N THR A 26 4.19 16.29 2.37
CA THR A 26 5.16 16.77 3.36
C THR A 26 5.83 18.08 2.95
N GLU A 27 6.03 18.28 1.65
CA GLU A 27 6.68 19.46 1.07
C GLU A 27 5.69 20.60 0.73
N ALA A 28 4.38 20.31 0.71
CA ALA A 28 3.35 21.29 0.38
C ALA A 28 3.14 22.32 1.50
N GLU A 29 3.45 23.59 1.21
CA GLU A 29 3.15 24.75 2.06
C GLU A 29 1.69 25.19 1.96
N ASN A 30 1.13 25.23 0.74
CA ASN A 30 -0.23 25.69 0.51
C ASN A 30 -1.25 24.69 1.11
N PRO A 31 -2.11 25.10 2.07
CA PRO A 31 -3.02 24.17 2.76
C PRO A 31 -4.07 23.53 1.85
N GLN A 32 -4.60 24.30 0.89
CA GLN A 32 -5.61 23.80 -0.04
C GLN A 32 -5.02 22.74 -0.96
N PHE A 33 -3.84 23.01 -1.53
CA PHE A 33 -3.12 22.05 -2.35
C PHE A 33 -2.77 20.79 -1.56
N ARG A 34 -2.24 20.94 -0.34
CA ARG A 34 -1.95 19.82 0.57
C ARG A 34 -3.19 18.94 0.76
N GLN A 35 -4.34 19.54 1.06
CA GLN A 35 -5.59 18.80 1.26
C GLN A 35 -6.04 18.06 -0.01
N THR A 36 -5.90 18.68 -1.19
CA THR A 36 -6.21 18.02 -2.46
C THR A 36 -5.33 16.81 -2.71
N VAL A 37 -4.01 16.91 -2.48
CA VAL A 37 -3.10 15.77 -2.67
C VAL A 37 -3.37 14.67 -1.63
N GLN A 38 -3.74 15.02 -0.40
CA GLN A 38 -4.18 14.05 0.61
C GLN A 38 -5.41 13.26 0.13
N GLN A 39 -6.41 13.93 -0.44
CA GLN A 39 -7.60 13.26 -0.98
C GLN A 39 -7.24 12.32 -2.14
N LEU A 40 -6.35 12.75 -3.04
CA LEU A 40 -5.86 11.90 -4.14
C LEU A 40 -5.15 10.66 -3.61
N ARG A 41 -4.25 10.81 -2.64
CA ARG A 41 -3.56 9.69 -1.99
C ARG A 41 -4.57 8.71 -1.37
N ASN A 42 -5.53 9.21 -0.59
CA ASN A 42 -6.53 8.37 0.06
C ASN A 42 -7.36 7.59 -0.97
N ASN A 43 -7.77 8.23 -2.07
CA ASN A 43 -8.50 7.55 -3.15
C ASN A 43 -7.65 6.45 -3.81
N CYS A 44 -6.35 6.70 -4.03
CA CYS A 44 -5.44 5.68 -4.55
C CYS A 44 -5.25 4.52 -3.57
N GLU A 45 -5.16 4.78 -2.26
CA GLU A 45 -5.08 3.74 -1.22
C GLU A 45 -6.35 2.87 -1.21
N THR A 46 -7.53 3.47 -1.27
CA THR A 46 -8.81 2.74 -1.38
C THR A 46 -8.82 1.84 -2.63
N PHE A 47 -8.52 2.40 -3.79
CA PHE A 47 -8.50 1.63 -5.04
C PHE A 47 -7.44 0.53 -5.02
N GLN A 48 -6.25 0.79 -4.46
CA GLN A 48 -5.20 -0.21 -4.32
C GLN A 48 -5.65 -1.40 -3.47
N TYR A 49 -6.37 -1.14 -2.37
CA TYR A 49 -6.90 -2.19 -1.50
C TYR A 49 -7.98 -3.03 -2.21
N ASP A 50 -8.89 -2.38 -2.92
CA ASP A 50 -9.93 -3.07 -3.68
C ASP A 50 -9.33 -3.96 -4.78
N LEU A 51 -8.38 -3.42 -5.54
CA LEU A 51 -7.67 -4.18 -6.57
C LEU A 51 -6.87 -5.34 -5.97
N PHE A 52 -6.24 -5.14 -4.80
CA PHE A 52 -5.55 -6.20 -4.08
C PHE A 52 -6.50 -7.34 -3.71
N ASN A 53 -7.71 -7.04 -3.23
CA ASN A 53 -8.70 -8.06 -2.87
C ASN A 53 -9.16 -8.85 -4.10
N VAL A 54 -9.40 -8.17 -5.23
CA VAL A 54 -9.74 -8.83 -6.50
C VAL A 54 -8.58 -9.71 -6.97
N ALA A 55 -7.35 -9.19 -6.94
CA ALA A 55 -6.15 -9.94 -7.34
C ALA A 55 -5.94 -11.18 -6.45
N LYS A 56 -6.21 -11.07 -5.15
CA LYS A 56 -6.16 -12.19 -4.20
C LYS A 56 -7.21 -13.26 -4.54
N GLN A 57 -8.46 -12.86 -4.78
CA GLN A 57 -9.54 -13.79 -5.13
C GLN A 57 -9.28 -14.55 -6.44
N LYS A 58 -8.67 -13.87 -7.42
CA LYS A 58 -8.28 -14.49 -8.70
C LYS A 58 -6.98 -15.32 -8.63
N GLY A 59 -6.29 -15.36 -7.48
CA GLY A 59 -4.99 -16.04 -7.34
C GLY A 59 -3.83 -15.32 -8.05
N TYR A 60 -4.01 -14.05 -8.41
CA TYR A 60 -3.01 -13.23 -9.07
C TYR A 60 -2.00 -12.63 -8.09
N TYR A 61 -2.41 -12.48 -6.82
CA TYR A 61 -1.58 -11.95 -5.74
C TYR A 61 -1.67 -12.84 -4.50
N GLN A 62 -0.53 -13.20 -3.93
CA GLN A 62 -0.46 -13.94 -2.67
C GLN A 62 0.04 -13.00 -1.57
N PRO A 63 -0.80 -12.65 -0.57
CA PRO A 63 -0.34 -11.86 0.56
C PRO A 63 0.69 -12.62 1.40
N ALA A 64 1.49 -11.88 2.16
CA ALA A 64 2.38 -12.46 3.15
C ALA A 64 1.57 -13.37 4.10
N LYS A 65 2.17 -14.50 4.48
CA LYS A 65 1.56 -15.40 5.47
C LYS A 65 1.44 -14.67 6.80
N PRO A 66 0.36 -14.90 7.56
CA PRO A 66 0.30 -14.42 8.93
C PRO A 66 1.50 -14.99 9.71
N VAL A 67 2.15 -14.13 10.50
CA VAL A 67 3.29 -14.50 11.35
C VAL A 67 2.76 -15.32 12.54
N ASN A 68 3.55 -16.32 12.98
CA ASN A 68 3.21 -17.12 14.15
C ASN A 68 3.23 -16.21 15.41
N PRO A 69 2.21 -16.27 16.28
CA PRO A 69 2.22 -15.51 17.55
C PRO A 69 3.49 -15.69 18.38
N ALA A 70 4.13 -16.86 18.33
CA ALA A 70 5.41 -17.10 19.01
C ALA A 70 6.54 -16.19 18.48
N ASP A 71 6.67 -16.08 17.15
CA ASP A 71 7.66 -15.22 16.51
C ASP A 71 7.43 -13.74 16.88
N ILE A 72 6.17 -13.32 17.04
CA ILE A 72 5.82 -11.95 17.47
C ILE A 72 6.35 -11.70 18.90
N GLN A 73 6.19 -12.66 19.79
CA GLN A 73 6.62 -12.55 21.18
C GLN A 73 8.14 -12.51 21.30
N ASP A 74 8.84 -13.37 20.57
CA ASP A 74 10.31 -13.41 20.51
C ASP A 74 10.89 -12.10 19.97
N ILE A 75 10.37 -11.60 18.83
CA ILE A 75 10.81 -10.33 18.26
C ILE A 75 10.57 -9.18 19.25
N ARG A 76 9.39 -9.10 19.87
CA ARG A 76 9.11 -8.04 20.87
C ARG A 76 10.13 -8.06 22.01
N SER A 77 10.49 -9.24 22.51
CA SER A 77 11.48 -9.37 23.59
C SER A 77 12.87 -8.84 23.20
N GLN A 78 13.26 -8.95 21.92
CA GLN A 78 14.55 -8.45 21.42
C GLN A 78 14.61 -6.92 21.34
N PHE A 79 13.46 -6.24 21.24
CA PHE A 79 13.36 -4.78 21.15
C PHE A 79 12.99 -4.09 22.48
N MET A 80 12.74 -4.84 23.55
CA MET A 80 12.48 -4.29 24.90
C MET A 80 13.76 -4.23 25.78
N GLY A 81 14.94 -4.14 25.15
CA GLY A 81 16.23 -3.95 25.83
C GLY A 81 16.64 -2.49 25.93
#